data_AF-A0A954ZXX2-F1
#
_entry.id   AF-A0A954ZXX2-F1
#
_cell.length_a   1.000
_cell.length_b   1.000
_cell.length_c   1.000
_cell.angle_alpha   90.00
_cell.angle_beta   90.00
_cell.angle_gamma   90.00
#
_symmetry.space_group_name_H-M   'P 1'
#
loop_
_entity.id
_entity.type
_entity.pdbx_description
1 polymer ?
#
loop_
_entity_poly.entity_id
_entity_poly.type
_entity_poly.pdbx_seq_one_letter_code
_entity_poly.pdbx_strand_id
1 'polypeptide(L)'
;MRNSLSIVAMVLVLIGCSPLLMGGELRARTAPTDGVVESVWVSFRARFPIPDETGYSGQNRGLGLVLIDPDRGTLGEEFRWDEPNTDHSIAVALDVHNQIPDKTADDEGRVMGWFDADGNWYERPQREVSVHANGRERINVRSDYEFRSGHWVDVDVHVRYVLGGAKITVMLDGEVIIDEHIWDVRPMRLHAMVGVEGDEIGVEGLTITRTVALEEPMPEPVRLTAFDAELLQNAATLRSELDFSSVPSSVGRVIATLTLGEPVMGYDHWDKKGTVAIRVPTGETDEDGNAITERFEVFRYITPYRRGWTWHSDVTDLLPLFKDTRELETHIGTYMKGWLVTFTLDFYEGVPQREPIAVMNLWNGEAEIGNPENPTSRFYVPREIEVPAGATSARVRATVTGHGMYPNSKNAGEFMPIWRTLTISPVRPELTGDEVLDGDYMSMSARDHLWKTDCYLNPCRPQGGTWKFDRSGWAPGDKVEPWIVDTQREFVMTERLRIEYELDDYINEGRGETWAPHHWTDAVIVFYKPAAGTP
;
A
#
# COMPACT_ATOMS: atom_id res chain seq x y z
N MET A 1 26.59 9.55 15.20
CA MET A 1 27.87 8.86 15.49
C MET A 1 28.28 8.07 14.25
N ARG A 2 29.57 8.04 13.89
CA ARG A 2 30.07 7.28 12.74
C ARG A 2 30.02 5.78 13.07
N ASN A 3 28.97 5.08 12.65
CA ASN A 3 28.97 3.61 12.67
C ASN A 3 29.78 3.13 11.46
N SER A 4 30.87 2.44 11.76
CA SER A 4 31.70 1.75 10.77
C SER A 4 30.89 0.58 10.21
N LEU A 5 30.24 0.73 9.06
CA LEU A 5 29.64 -0.40 8.35
C LEU A 5 30.77 -1.37 7.97
N SER A 6 30.87 -2.47 8.73
CA SER A 6 31.67 -3.61 8.33
C SER A 6 30.84 -4.40 7.31
N ILE A 7 31.33 -4.50 6.08
CA ILE A 7 30.65 -5.15 4.96
C ILE A 7 31.40 -6.43 4.62
N VAL A 8 30.67 -7.54 4.45
CA VAL A 8 31.23 -8.84 4.01
C VAL A 8 30.66 -9.17 2.64
N ALA A 9 31.53 -9.47 1.67
CA ALA A 9 31.15 -9.98 0.35
C ALA A 9 31.41 -11.49 0.28
N MET A 10 30.42 -12.27 -0.14
CA MET A 10 30.58 -13.71 -0.46
C MET A 10 30.36 -13.92 -1.96
N VAL A 11 31.30 -14.64 -2.60
CA VAL A 11 31.32 -14.88 -4.05
C VAL A 11 31.11 -16.37 -4.37
N LEU A 12 30.08 -16.60 -5.19
CA LEU A 12 29.70 -17.71 -6.10
C LEU A 12 30.20 -19.16 -5.92
N VAL A 13 29.27 -20.11 -6.05
CA VAL A 13 29.50 -21.47 -6.58
C VAL A 13 28.60 -21.66 -7.81
N LEU A 14 29.17 -21.79 -9.01
CA LEU A 14 28.45 -22.16 -10.24
C LEU A 14 28.10 -23.66 -10.18
N ILE A 15 26.85 -24.01 -10.44
CA ILE A 15 26.43 -25.40 -10.62
C ILE A 15 25.86 -25.53 -12.02
N GLY A 16 26.48 -26.38 -12.85
CA GLY A 16 25.82 -26.88 -14.05
C GLY A 16 24.77 -27.90 -13.63
N CYS A 17 23.49 -27.57 -13.74
CA CYS A 17 22.40 -28.50 -13.51
C CYS A 17 21.56 -28.67 -14.79
N SER A 18 21.21 -29.92 -15.08
CA SER A 18 20.39 -30.31 -16.22
C SER A 18 18.94 -29.87 -16.05
N PRO A 19 18.20 -29.60 -17.15
CA PRO A 19 16.81 -29.17 -17.07
C PRO A 19 15.95 -30.24 -16.41
N LEU A 20 15.21 -29.85 -15.37
CA LEU A 20 14.09 -30.63 -14.88
C LEU A 20 12.99 -30.57 -15.94
N LEU A 21 12.50 -31.73 -16.35
CA LEU A 21 11.38 -31.86 -17.28
C LEU A 21 10.16 -31.13 -16.71
N MET A 22 9.81 -30.01 -17.33
CA MET A 22 8.68 -29.11 -17.03
C MET A 22 8.77 -28.25 -15.76
N GLY A 23 9.79 -27.37 -15.69
CA GLY A 23 9.87 -26.25 -14.74
C GLY A 23 11.21 -25.52 -14.84
N GLY A 24 11.25 -24.24 -14.48
CA GLY A 24 12.38 -23.35 -14.71
C GLY A 24 13.73 -23.78 -14.12
N GLU A 25 14.80 -23.13 -14.57
CA GLU A 25 16.18 -23.53 -14.31
C GLU A 25 16.82 -22.66 -13.22
N LEU A 26 17.37 -23.29 -12.17
CA LEU A 26 18.26 -22.61 -11.23
C LEU A 26 19.58 -22.25 -11.95
N ARG A 27 19.91 -20.95 -12.00
CA ARG A 27 21.12 -20.45 -12.68
C ARG A 27 22.29 -20.22 -11.73
N ALA A 28 22.02 -19.70 -10.54
CA ALA A 28 23.07 -19.37 -9.58
C ALA A 28 22.56 -19.42 -8.14
N ARG A 29 23.47 -19.65 -7.20
CA ARG A 29 23.22 -19.53 -5.76
C ARG A 29 24.47 -19.10 -5.00
N THR A 30 24.26 -18.52 -3.82
CA THR A 30 25.34 -18.15 -2.89
C THR A 30 25.48 -19.20 -1.78
N ALA A 31 26.54 -19.12 -0.99
CA ALA A 31 26.50 -19.72 0.33
C ALA A 31 25.46 -18.98 1.20
N PRO A 32 24.80 -19.64 2.16
CA PRO A 32 23.97 -18.95 3.14
C PRO A 32 24.80 -17.99 4.00
N THR A 33 24.14 -16.96 4.54
CA THR A 33 24.76 -16.10 5.55
C THR A 33 25.11 -16.90 6.81
N ASP A 34 26.23 -16.55 7.45
CA ASP A 34 26.68 -17.20 8.70
C ASP A 34 25.71 -16.96 9.87
N GLY A 35 24.87 -15.93 9.77
CA GLY A 35 23.91 -15.53 10.79
C GLY A 35 22.85 -14.59 10.22
N VAL A 36 21.92 -14.18 11.09
CA VAL A 36 20.92 -13.16 10.80
C VAL A 36 21.63 -11.80 10.66
N VAL A 37 21.24 -11.02 9.66
CA VAL A 37 21.86 -9.73 9.33
C VAL A 37 20.82 -8.62 9.25
N GLU A 38 21.22 -7.37 9.48
CA GLU A 38 20.31 -6.22 9.41
C GLU A 38 19.91 -5.89 7.97
N SER A 39 20.83 -6.08 7.02
CA SER A 39 20.61 -5.75 5.63
C SER A 39 21.45 -6.60 4.67
N VAL A 40 20.91 -6.79 3.48
CA VAL A 40 21.52 -7.55 2.39
C VAL A 40 21.34 -6.80 1.07
N TRP A 41 22.42 -6.73 0.30
CA TRP A 41 22.46 -6.32 -1.09
C TRP A 41 22.77 -7.54 -1.95
N VAL A 42 21.89 -7.85 -2.89
CA VAL A 42 22.11 -8.86 -3.91
C VAL A 42 22.21 -8.19 -5.26
N SER A 43 23.30 -8.48 -5.98
CA SER A 43 23.57 -7.91 -7.29
C SER A 43 23.85 -9.03 -8.27
N PHE A 44 23.29 -8.94 -9.47
CA PHE A 44 23.56 -9.83 -10.60
C PHE A 44 23.24 -9.11 -11.90
N ARG A 45 23.58 -9.73 -13.03
CA ARG A 45 23.20 -9.22 -14.36
C ARG A 45 22.19 -10.17 -14.98
N ALA A 46 21.15 -9.62 -15.58
CA ALA A 46 20.14 -10.36 -16.30
C ALA A 46 20.06 -9.91 -17.76
N ARG A 47 19.70 -10.81 -18.67
CA ARG A 47 19.43 -10.47 -20.07
C ARG A 47 18.13 -11.12 -20.49
N PHE A 48 17.19 -10.29 -20.94
CA PHE A 48 15.90 -10.73 -21.46
C PHE A 48 15.86 -10.58 -22.98
N PRO A 49 15.17 -11.47 -23.71
CA PRO A 49 14.98 -11.33 -25.15
C PRO A 49 14.16 -10.08 -25.50
N ILE A 50 14.28 -9.61 -26.74
CA ILE A 50 13.44 -8.53 -27.26
C ILE A 50 12.04 -9.10 -27.52
N PRO A 51 10.96 -8.47 -27.04
CA PRO A 51 9.60 -8.93 -27.31
C PRO A 51 9.28 -8.89 -28.81
N ASP A 52 8.41 -9.80 -29.26
CA ASP A 52 7.88 -9.76 -30.62
C ASP A 52 6.90 -8.58 -30.83
N GLU A 53 6.34 -8.45 -32.04
CA GLU A 53 5.39 -7.38 -32.38
C GLU A 53 4.11 -7.39 -31.51
N THR A 54 3.82 -8.50 -30.84
CA THR A 54 2.69 -8.64 -29.91
C THR A 54 3.07 -8.30 -28.48
N GLY A 55 4.33 -7.96 -28.22
CA GLY A 55 4.86 -7.61 -26.90
C GLY A 55 5.21 -8.81 -26.03
N TYR A 56 5.14 -10.02 -26.57
CA TYR A 56 5.44 -11.27 -25.88
C TYR A 56 6.88 -11.73 -26.13
N SER A 57 7.47 -12.35 -25.13
CA SER A 57 8.82 -12.93 -25.20
C SER A 57 8.80 -14.42 -25.60
N GLY A 58 7.76 -14.88 -26.30
CA GLY A 58 7.58 -16.29 -26.64
C GLY A 58 7.36 -17.19 -25.41
N GLN A 59 8.18 -18.23 -25.26
CA GLN A 59 8.14 -19.15 -24.11
C GLN A 59 8.85 -18.61 -22.85
N ASN A 60 9.50 -17.44 -22.94
CA ASN A 60 10.16 -16.82 -21.81
C ASN A 60 9.11 -16.14 -20.92
N ARG A 61 9.02 -16.60 -19.68
CA ARG A 61 8.09 -16.10 -18.66
C ARG A 61 8.74 -15.08 -17.73
N GLY A 62 9.95 -15.36 -17.25
CA GLY A 62 10.62 -14.43 -16.34
C GLY A 62 11.78 -15.01 -15.55
N LEU A 63 12.21 -14.25 -14.55
CA LEU A 63 13.31 -14.56 -13.65
C LEU A 63 12.88 -14.31 -12.20
N GLY A 64 13.43 -15.11 -11.28
CA GLY A 64 13.22 -14.94 -9.84
C GLY A 64 14.52 -14.90 -9.07
N LEU A 65 14.67 -13.92 -8.18
CA LEU A 65 15.62 -13.93 -7.07
C LEU A 65 14.89 -14.37 -5.80
N VAL A 66 15.37 -15.40 -5.12
CA VAL A 66 14.85 -15.86 -3.84
C VAL A 66 15.89 -15.67 -2.75
N LEU A 67 15.53 -14.98 -1.67
CA LEU A 67 16.26 -14.92 -0.42
C LEU A 67 15.50 -15.74 0.62
N ILE A 68 15.90 -17.00 0.79
CA ILE A 68 15.19 -17.96 1.64
C ILE A 68 15.93 -18.19 2.95
N ASP A 69 15.17 -18.45 4.02
CA ASP A 69 15.72 -18.99 5.26
C ASP A 69 16.23 -20.42 5.03
N PRO A 70 17.55 -20.67 5.07
CA PRO A 70 18.10 -22.00 4.82
C PRO A 70 17.72 -23.04 5.89
N ASP A 71 17.28 -22.59 7.07
CA ASP A 71 16.97 -23.45 8.20
C ASP A 71 15.47 -23.83 8.25
N ARG A 72 14.61 -23.09 7.52
CA ARG A 72 13.15 -23.25 7.58
C ARG A 72 12.47 -23.35 6.21
N GLY A 73 12.97 -22.67 5.20
CA GLY A 73 12.32 -22.56 3.89
C GLY A 73 12.76 -23.65 2.91
N THR A 74 11.86 -24.01 2.00
CA THR A 74 12.10 -24.96 0.91
C THR A 74 11.34 -24.55 -0.35
N LEU A 75 11.95 -24.75 -1.53
CA LEU A 75 11.26 -24.57 -2.81
C LEU A 75 10.34 -25.79 -3.04
N GLY A 76 9.03 -25.55 -3.19
CA GLY A 76 8.02 -26.58 -3.42
C GLY A 76 7.97 -27.07 -4.88
N GLU A 77 7.19 -28.12 -5.14
CA GLU A 77 7.04 -28.67 -6.50
C GLU A 77 6.31 -27.72 -7.47
N GLU A 78 5.41 -26.88 -6.95
CA GLU A 78 4.68 -25.87 -7.73
C GLU A 78 5.43 -24.54 -7.86
N PHE A 79 6.65 -24.45 -7.33
CA PHE A 79 7.46 -23.25 -7.37
C PHE A 79 7.79 -22.86 -8.83
N ARG A 80 7.70 -21.56 -9.12
CA ARG A 80 8.02 -20.96 -10.41
C ARG A 80 8.96 -19.78 -10.20
N TRP A 81 9.92 -19.58 -11.11
CA TRP A 81 10.85 -18.45 -10.96
C TRP A 81 10.26 -17.11 -11.40
N ASP A 82 9.30 -17.09 -12.34
CA ASP A 82 8.56 -15.88 -12.73
C ASP A 82 7.55 -15.44 -11.67
N GLU A 83 7.13 -16.34 -10.78
CA GLU A 83 6.28 -16.04 -9.61
C GLU A 83 6.81 -16.77 -8.35
N PRO A 84 7.92 -16.31 -7.75
CA PRO A 84 8.71 -17.04 -6.75
C PRO A 84 8.07 -17.04 -5.34
N ASN A 85 6.84 -17.53 -5.24
CA ASN A 85 6.11 -17.70 -3.98
C ASN A 85 6.66 -18.90 -3.20
N THR A 86 7.31 -18.63 -2.06
CA THR A 86 7.73 -19.66 -1.11
C THR A 86 7.72 -19.13 0.32
N ASP A 87 7.49 -20.01 1.29
CA ASP A 87 7.45 -19.65 2.70
C ASP A 87 8.85 -19.35 3.25
N HIS A 88 8.90 -18.54 4.31
CA HIS A 88 10.14 -18.14 4.97
C HIS A 88 11.16 -17.52 4.01
N SER A 89 10.68 -16.66 3.11
CA SER A 89 11.52 -15.98 2.13
C SER A 89 11.06 -14.56 1.85
N ILE A 90 11.97 -13.80 1.27
CA ILE A 90 11.71 -12.59 0.49
C ILE A 90 12.19 -12.89 -0.93
N ALA A 91 11.37 -12.67 -1.93
CA ALA A 91 11.73 -12.92 -3.33
C ALA A 91 11.34 -11.75 -4.22
N VAL A 92 12.05 -11.61 -5.33
CA VAL A 92 11.81 -10.61 -6.38
C VAL A 92 11.64 -11.34 -7.70
N ALA A 93 10.62 -10.99 -8.47
CA ALA A 93 10.44 -11.50 -9.83
C ALA A 93 10.55 -10.37 -10.85
N LEU A 94 11.13 -10.69 -12.00
CA LEU A 94 11.06 -9.91 -13.23
C LEU A 94 10.27 -10.73 -14.23
N ASP A 95 8.99 -10.39 -14.37
CA ASP A 95 8.02 -11.09 -15.20
C ASP A 95 7.89 -10.37 -16.55
N VAL A 96 7.93 -11.16 -17.63
CA VAL A 96 7.83 -10.69 -19.01
C VAL A 96 6.68 -11.35 -19.77
N HIS A 97 5.79 -12.03 -19.05
CA HIS A 97 4.66 -12.77 -19.59
C HIS A 97 3.37 -12.54 -18.79
N ASN A 98 2.60 -11.55 -19.23
CA ASN A 98 1.28 -11.25 -18.67
C ASN A 98 0.21 -11.39 -19.77
N GLN A 99 -0.62 -12.42 -19.66
CA GLN A 99 -1.61 -12.77 -20.68
C GLN A 99 -2.64 -11.65 -20.89
N ILE A 100 -2.95 -11.40 -22.16
CA ILE A 100 -3.99 -10.45 -22.56
C ILE A 100 -5.34 -11.17 -22.49
N PRO A 101 -6.32 -10.64 -21.75
CA PRO A 101 -7.67 -11.20 -21.67
C PRO A 101 -8.33 -11.41 -23.03
N ASP A 102 -9.20 -12.41 -23.15
CA ASP A 102 -10.00 -12.60 -24.37
C ASP A 102 -11.07 -11.51 -24.51
N LYS A 103 -10.91 -10.65 -25.51
CA LYS A 103 -11.82 -9.53 -25.79
C LYS A 103 -12.89 -9.86 -26.82
N THR A 104 -12.98 -11.11 -27.27
CA THR A 104 -14.02 -11.52 -28.23
C THR A 104 -15.39 -11.49 -27.59
N ALA A 105 -16.38 -11.01 -28.35
CA ALA A 105 -17.76 -11.00 -27.93
C ALA A 105 -18.42 -12.35 -28.23
N ASP A 106 -19.26 -12.82 -27.32
CA ASP A 106 -20.15 -13.96 -27.57
C ASP A 106 -21.26 -13.62 -28.59
N ASP A 107 -22.08 -14.62 -28.93
CA ASP A 107 -23.19 -14.46 -29.88
C ASP A 107 -24.22 -13.40 -29.46
N GLU A 108 -24.23 -13.00 -28.19
CA GLU A 108 -25.09 -11.97 -27.61
C GLU A 108 -24.40 -10.59 -27.50
N GLY A 109 -23.17 -10.47 -28.01
CA GLY A 109 -22.37 -9.25 -28.00
C GLY A 109 -21.67 -8.96 -26.66
N ARG A 110 -21.59 -9.94 -25.75
CA ARG A 110 -20.98 -9.77 -24.42
C ARG A 110 -19.51 -10.17 -24.45
N VAL A 111 -18.66 -9.37 -23.83
CA VAL A 111 -17.23 -9.68 -23.73
C VAL A 111 -16.94 -10.36 -22.39
N MET A 112 -16.65 -11.65 -22.44
CA MET A 112 -16.51 -12.46 -21.22
C MET A 112 -15.14 -12.33 -20.53
N GLY A 113 -14.09 -11.90 -21.25
CA GLY A 113 -12.77 -11.67 -20.65
C GLY A 113 -12.73 -10.58 -19.57
N TRP A 114 -13.84 -9.85 -19.37
CA TRP A 114 -14.02 -9.01 -18.18
C TRP A 114 -13.91 -9.80 -16.87
N PHE A 115 -14.26 -11.09 -16.89
CA PHE A 115 -14.34 -11.97 -15.71
C PHE A 115 -13.26 -13.05 -15.68
N ASP A 116 -12.35 -13.09 -16.67
CA ASP A 116 -11.25 -14.04 -16.68
C ASP A 116 -10.15 -13.69 -15.66
N ALA A 117 -9.21 -14.62 -15.50
CA ALA A 117 -8.08 -14.51 -14.59
C ALA A 117 -7.00 -13.54 -15.11
N ASP A 118 -7.01 -13.20 -16.39
CA ASP A 118 -5.95 -12.43 -17.02
C ASP A 118 -6.14 -10.95 -16.70
N GLY A 119 -5.05 -10.28 -16.33
CA GLY A 119 -5.11 -8.92 -15.83
C GLY A 119 -4.98 -7.86 -16.91
N ASN A 120 -4.19 -8.11 -17.96
CA ASN A 120 -3.65 -7.05 -18.81
C ASN A 120 -4.63 -6.53 -19.88
N TRP A 121 -5.78 -6.02 -19.43
CA TRP A 121 -6.87 -5.57 -20.27
C TRP A 121 -6.47 -4.45 -21.24
N TYR A 122 -5.59 -3.55 -20.81
CA TYR A 122 -5.18 -2.39 -21.60
C TYR A 122 -3.92 -2.64 -22.44
N GLU A 123 -3.48 -3.91 -22.57
CA GLU A 123 -2.32 -4.30 -23.38
C GLU A 123 -1.06 -3.52 -22.98
N ARG A 124 -0.87 -3.35 -21.67
CA ARG A 124 0.29 -2.66 -21.12
C ARG A 124 1.55 -3.48 -21.37
N PRO A 125 2.73 -2.82 -21.47
CA PRO A 125 4.00 -3.52 -21.61
C PRO A 125 4.22 -4.58 -20.52
N GLN A 126 4.58 -5.80 -20.94
CA GLN A 126 4.83 -6.96 -20.06
C GLN A 126 6.25 -6.92 -19.50
N ARG A 127 6.44 -6.12 -18.46
CA ARG A 127 7.74 -5.87 -17.79
C ARG A 127 7.51 -5.60 -16.31
N GLU A 128 6.77 -6.52 -15.70
CA GLU A 128 6.37 -6.47 -14.32
C GLU A 128 7.56 -6.81 -13.40
N VAL A 129 7.63 -6.12 -12.27
CA VAL A 129 8.56 -6.42 -11.20
C VAL A 129 7.75 -6.60 -9.93
N SER A 130 7.92 -7.73 -9.27
CA SER A 130 7.14 -8.09 -8.09
C SER A 130 8.02 -8.43 -6.90
N VAL A 131 7.47 -8.23 -5.71
CA VAL A 131 8.05 -8.67 -4.45
C VAL A 131 7.11 -9.66 -3.80
N HIS A 132 7.66 -10.80 -3.39
CA HIS A 132 6.96 -11.86 -2.71
C HIS A 132 7.53 -12.02 -1.30
N ALA A 133 6.67 -12.27 -0.32
CA ALA A 133 7.08 -12.52 1.05
C ALA A 133 6.17 -13.55 1.70
N ASN A 134 6.79 -14.62 2.23
CA ASN A 134 6.12 -15.74 2.88
C ASN A 134 4.97 -16.31 2.04
N GLY A 135 5.31 -16.81 0.85
CA GLY A 135 4.41 -17.54 -0.03
C GLY A 135 3.39 -16.67 -0.78
N ARG A 136 3.48 -15.34 -0.70
CA ARG A 136 2.52 -14.43 -1.32
C ARG A 136 3.20 -13.27 -2.01
N GLU A 137 2.71 -12.91 -3.20
CA GLU A 137 2.98 -11.61 -3.82
C GLU A 137 2.46 -10.50 -2.91
N ARG A 138 3.29 -9.48 -2.66
CA ARG A 138 2.99 -8.33 -1.81
C ARG A 138 2.95 -7.02 -2.59
N ILE A 139 3.79 -6.93 -3.62
CA ILE A 139 3.95 -5.75 -4.47
C ILE A 139 4.10 -6.27 -5.89
N ASN A 140 3.42 -5.63 -6.84
CA ASN A 140 3.69 -5.82 -8.25
C ASN A 140 3.52 -4.48 -8.97
N VAL A 141 4.54 -4.08 -9.70
CA VAL A 141 4.57 -2.82 -10.45
C VAL A 141 4.99 -3.10 -11.88
N ARG A 142 4.48 -2.30 -12.81
CA ARG A 142 5.02 -2.29 -14.16
C ARG A 142 6.28 -1.42 -14.15
N SER A 143 7.42 -2.00 -14.52
CA SER A 143 8.66 -1.23 -14.68
C SER A 143 8.49 -0.15 -15.75
N ASP A 144 8.94 1.07 -15.48
CA ASP A 144 9.08 2.10 -16.52
C ASP A 144 10.38 1.91 -17.33
N TYR A 145 11.38 1.27 -16.74
CA TYR A 145 12.60 0.83 -17.41
C TYR A 145 12.33 -0.40 -18.29
N GLU A 146 12.70 -0.33 -19.57
CA GLU A 146 12.55 -1.43 -20.54
C GLU A 146 13.76 -2.36 -20.51
N PHE A 147 13.70 -3.37 -19.64
CA PHE A 147 14.78 -4.35 -19.47
C PHE A 147 14.77 -5.46 -20.54
N ARG A 148 13.74 -5.55 -21.39
CA ARG A 148 13.61 -6.57 -22.45
C ARG A 148 14.26 -6.09 -23.74
N SER A 149 15.55 -5.81 -23.68
CA SER A 149 16.31 -5.16 -24.76
C SER A 149 17.28 -6.08 -25.50
N GLY A 150 17.46 -7.32 -25.04
CA GLY A 150 18.54 -8.20 -25.51
C GLY A 150 19.92 -7.83 -24.96
N HIS A 151 20.04 -6.73 -24.20
CA HIS A 151 21.26 -6.34 -23.52
C HIS A 151 21.26 -6.82 -22.06
N TRP A 152 22.46 -6.90 -21.48
CA TRP A 152 22.61 -7.20 -20.06
C TRP A 152 22.24 -5.97 -19.24
N VAL A 153 21.41 -6.18 -18.24
CA VAL A 153 20.92 -5.19 -17.26
C VAL A 153 21.45 -5.58 -15.89
N ASP A 154 21.98 -4.62 -15.15
CA ASP A 154 22.38 -4.81 -13.76
C ASP A 154 21.12 -4.79 -12.87
N VAL A 155 20.97 -5.83 -12.06
CA VAL A 155 19.84 -6.00 -11.13
C VAL A 155 20.38 -5.94 -9.72
N ASP A 156 19.91 -4.96 -8.96
CA ASP A 156 20.29 -4.74 -7.56
C ASP A 156 19.06 -4.80 -6.66
N VAL A 157 19.10 -5.69 -5.67
CA VAL A 157 18.05 -5.84 -4.66
C VAL A 157 18.65 -5.59 -3.29
N HIS A 158 18.15 -4.57 -2.61
CA HIS A 158 18.51 -4.24 -1.24
C HIS A 158 17.34 -4.51 -0.31
N VAL A 159 17.57 -5.37 0.69
CA VAL A 159 16.62 -5.63 1.77
C VAL A 159 17.24 -5.11 3.07
N ARG A 160 16.51 -4.25 3.77
CA ARG A 160 16.85 -3.77 5.10
C ARG A 160 15.72 -4.04 6.08
N TYR A 161 15.97 -4.80 7.13
CA TYR A 161 14.98 -5.00 8.17
C TYR A 161 14.73 -3.71 8.94
N VAL A 162 13.45 -3.45 9.23
CA VAL A 162 12.96 -2.27 9.97
C VAL A 162 11.89 -2.73 10.95
N LEU A 163 11.48 -1.90 11.93
CA LEU A 163 10.46 -2.30 12.91
C LEU A 163 9.21 -2.87 12.20
N GLY A 164 8.80 -4.08 12.58
CA GLY A 164 7.65 -4.78 12.00
C GLY A 164 7.76 -5.30 10.56
N GLY A 165 8.92 -5.19 9.89
CA GLY A 165 9.04 -5.67 8.51
C GLY A 165 10.41 -5.44 7.89
N ALA A 166 10.42 -5.16 6.58
CA ALA A 166 11.62 -4.80 5.83
C ALA A 166 11.30 -3.71 4.81
N LYS A 167 12.28 -2.85 4.54
CA LYS A 167 12.30 -1.99 3.36
C LYS A 167 13.03 -2.74 2.24
N ILE A 168 12.40 -2.81 1.07
CA ILE A 168 12.96 -3.43 -0.13
C ILE A 168 13.12 -2.39 -1.23
N THR A 169 14.32 -2.33 -1.80
CA THR A 169 14.63 -1.51 -2.96
C THR A 169 15.08 -2.43 -4.09
N VAL A 170 14.43 -2.34 -5.25
CA VAL A 170 14.80 -3.06 -6.48
C VAL A 170 15.20 -2.04 -7.53
N MET A 171 16.39 -2.19 -8.09
CA MET A 171 16.92 -1.30 -9.12
C MET A 171 17.34 -2.09 -10.37
N LEU A 172 17.11 -1.50 -11.53
CA LEU A 172 17.54 -1.99 -12.84
C LEU A 172 18.43 -0.93 -13.49
N ASP A 173 19.69 -1.26 -13.78
CA ASP A 173 20.73 -0.30 -14.22
C ASP A 173 20.81 0.98 -13.36
N GLY A 174 20.56 0.84 -12.06
CA GLY A 174 20.54 1.95 -11.10
C GLY A 174 19.25 2.77 -11.06
N GLU A 175 18.26 2.49 -11.92
CA GLU A 175 16.92 3.08 -11.83
C GLU A 175 16.07 2.34 -10.79
N VAL A 176 15.49 3.07 -9.85
CA VAL A 176 14.63 2.50 -8.80
C VAL A 176 13.28 2.11 -9.40
N ILE A 177 12.96 0.81 -9.33
CA ILE A 177 11.67 0.27 -9.77
C ILE A 177 10.72 0.08 -8.59
N ILE A 178 11.23 -0.42 -7.46
CA ILE A 178 10.48 -0.58 -6.21
C ILE A 178 11.31 0.04 -5.09
N ASP A 179 10.68 0.85 -4.22
CA ASP A 179 11.27 1.33 -2.96
C ASP A 179 10.20 1.36 -1.87
N GLU A 180 9.84 0.18 -1.37
CA GLU A 180 8.62 0.00 -0.59
C GLU A 180 8.85 -0.81 0.69
N HIS A 181 7.90 -0.73 1.60
CA HIS A 181 7.88 -1.57 2.79
C HIS A 181 7.11 -2.86 2.54
N ILE A 182 7.65 -3.96 3.04
CA ILE A 182 6.92 -5.22 3.21
C ILE A 182 6.79 -5.52 4.70
N TRP A 183 5.58 -5.88 5.09
CA TRP A 183 5.21 -6.18 6.47
C TRP A 183 5.08 -7.69 6.67
N ASP A 184 5.05 -8.13 7.93
CA ASP A 184 4.98 -9.56 8.27
C ASP A 184 6.19 -10.36 7.76
N VAL A 185 7.37 -9.75 7.80
CA VAL A 185 8.66 -10.40 7.57
C VAL A 185 9.58 -10.17 8.75
N ARG A 186 10.39 -11.17 9.07
CA ARG A 186 11.33 -11.14 10.20
C ARG A 186 12.76 -11.34 9.72
N PRO A 187 13.76 -10.78 10.43
CA PRO A 187 15.16 -11.10 10.17
C PRO A 187 15.41 -12.60 10.17
N MET A 188 16.12 -13.08 9.16
CA MET A 188 16.47 -14.48 8.98
C MET A 188 17.89 -14.64 8.45
N ARG A 189 18.42 -15.86 8.51
CA ARG A 189 19.58 -16.23 7.71
C ARG A 189 19.14 -16.27 6.25
N LEU A 190 20.01 -15.87 5.32
CA LEU A 190 19.60 -15.70 3.93
C LEU A 190 20.48 -16.55 3.02
N HIS A 191 19.83 -17.30 2.13
CA HIS A 191 20.45 -18.03 1.04
C HIS A 191 19.87 -17.47 -0.26
N ALA A 192 20.70 -16.79 -1.05
CA ALA A 192 20.29 -16.21 -2.32
C ALA A 192 20.37 -17.24 -3.44
N MET A 193 19.30 -17.34 -4.22
CA MET A 193 19.19 -18.18 -5.41
C MET A 193 18.54 -17.40 -6.54
N VAL A 194 19.04 -17.55 -7.76
CA VAL A 194 18.43 -16.98 -8.95
C VAL A 194 18.18 -18.07 -9.97
N GLY A 195 16.98 -18.08 -10.54
CA GLY A 195 16.61 -18.96 -11.64
C GLY A 195 15.64 -18.30 -12.60
N VAL A 196 15.34 -19.01 -13.68
CA VAL A 196 14.61 -18.47 -14.84
C VAL A 196 13.57 -19.44 -15.35
N GLU A 197 12.52 -18.90 -15.94
CA GLU A 197 11.48 -19.62 -16.67
C GLU A 197 11.57 -19.16 -18.13
N GLY A 198 12.39 -19.83 -18.93
CA GLY A 198 12.68 -19.46 -20.32
C GLY A 198 14.13 -19.75 -20.74
N ASP A 199 14.30 -20.18 -21.99
CA ASP A 199 15.60 -20.62 -22.52
C ASP A 199 16.52 -19.45 -22.93
N GLU A 200 15.95 -18.26 -23.19
CA GLU A 200 16.69 -17.11 -23.70
C GLU A 200 17.07 -16.09 -22.61
N ILE A 201 16.63 -16.32 -21.37
CA ILE A 201 16.94 -15.48 -20.21
C ILE A 201 18.32 -15.84 -19.66
N GLY A 202 19.24 -14.87 -19.71
CA GLY A 202 20.60 -15.00 -19.18
C GLY A 202 20.73 -14.46 -17.76
N VAL A 203 21.57 -15.10 -16.94
CA VAL A 203 21.94 -14.64 -15.59
C VAL A 203 23.44 -14.82 -15.39
N GLU A 204 24.13 -13.79 -14.89
CA GLU A 204 25.54 -13.88 -14.50
C GLU A 204 25.88 -13.00 -13.29
N GLY A 205 27.01 -13.28 -12.63
CA GLY A 205 27.59 -12.36 -11.64
C GLY A 205 26.88 -12.29 -10.29
N LEU A 206 26.04 -13.27 -9.91
CA LEU A 206 25.33 -13.26 -8.63
C LEU A 206 26.27 -13.10 -7.43
N THR A 207 26.07 -12.01 -6.71
CA THR A 207 26.85 -11.64 -5.52
C THR A 207 25.90 -11.26 -4.40
N ILE A 208 26.25 -11.66 -3.17
CA ILE A 208 25.57 -11.22 -1.95
C ILE A 208 26.55 -10.46 -1.07
N THR A 209 26.14 -9.27 -0.68
CA THR A 209 26.86 -8.38 0.23
C THR A 209 25.95 -8.08 1.42
N ARG A 210 26.48 -8.10 2.63
CA ARG A 210 25.65 -7.97 3.85
C ARG A 210 26.37 -7.25 4.98
N THR A 211 25.58 -6.79 5.94
CA THR A 211 26.08 -6.43 7.27
C THR A 211 26.61 -7.67 8.02
N VAL A 212 27.48 -7.47 9.00
CA VAL A 212 28.10 -8.58 9.76
C VAL A 212 27.08 -9.31 10.63
N ALA A 213 26.19 -8.55 11.26
CA ALA A 213 25.19 -9.05 12.19
C ALA A 213 23.99 -8.09 12.21
N LEU A 214 22.87 -8.56 12.76
CA LEU A 214 21.81 -7.70 13.25
C LEU A 214 22.30 -7.00 14.53
N GLU A 215 22.33 -5.66 14.57
CA GLU A 215 22.85 -4.90 15.73
C GLU A 215 22.10 -5.24 17.02
N GLU A 216 20.76 -5.31 16.96
CA GLU A 216 19.89 -5.68 18.08
C GLU A 216 18.72 -6.56 17.60
N PRO A 217 18.28 -7.56 18.38
CA PRO A 217 17.08 -8.32 18.05
C PRO A 217 15.87 -7.40 17.85
N MET A 218 15.10 -7.66 16.80
CA MET A 218 13.87 -6.89 16.55
C MET A 218 12.86 -7.15 17.67
N PRO A 219 12.28 -6.10 18.30
CA PRO A 219 11.33 -6.28 19.38
C PRO A 219 10.06 -6.97 18.87
N GLU A 220 9.51 -7.86 19.71
CA GLU A 220 8.17 -8.39 19.48
C GLU A 220 7.12 -7.30 19.73
N PRO A 221 6.07 -7.21 18.91
CA PRO A 221 5.03 -6.22 19.13
C PRO A 221 4.11 -6.62 20.29
N VAL A 222 3.52 -5.62 20.94
CA VAL A 222 2.27 -5.82 21.67
C VAL A 222 1.14 -5.87 20.64
N ARG A 223 0.52 -7.05 20.48
CA ARG A 223 -0.60 -7.25 19.55
C ARG A 223 -1.94 -7.06 20.29
N LEU A 224 -2.79 -6.21 19.74
CA LEU A 224 -4.19 -6.09 20.14
C LEU A 224 -5.09 -6.56 18.99
N THR A 225 -6.08 -7.40 19.30
CA THR A 225 -7.02 -7.95 18.33
C THR A 225 -8.38 -7.30 18.54
N ALA A 226 -8.87 -6.58 17.52
CA ALA A 226 -10.17 -5.92 17.57
C ALA A 226 -11.30 -6.89 17.20
N PHE A 227 -11.09 -7.65 16.13
CA PHE A 227 -12.02 -8.64 15.59
C PHE A 227 -11.23 -9.90 15.28
N ASP A 228 -11.80 -11.07 15.56
CA ASP A 228 -11.17 -12.37 15.30
C ASP A 228 -12.12 -13.31 14.57
N ALA A 229 -11.92 -13.43 13.26
CA ALA A 229 -12.71 -14.26 12.35
C ALA A 229 -14.24 -14.04 12.51
N GLU A 230 -14.65 -12.80 12.74
CA GLU A 230 -16.05 -12.46 12.97
C GLU A 230 -16.81 -12.29 11.66
N LEU A 231 -18.00 -12.90 11.57
CA LEU A 231 -18.81 -12.83 10.36
C LEU A 231 -19.44 -11.44 10.19
N LEU A 232 -19.09 -10.75 9.11
CA LEU A 232 -19.67 -9.47 8.71
C LEU A 232 -20.46 -9.63 7.41
N GLN A 233 -21.80 -9.51 7.49
CA GLN A 233 -22.73 -9.65 6.37
C GLN A 233 -24.00 -8.81 6.58
N ASN A 234 -24.87 -8.70 5.57
CA ASN A 234 -26.18 -8.03 5.67
C ASN A 234 -26.15 -6.61 6.27
N ALA A 235 -25.19 -5.80 5.81
CA ALA A 235 -24.96 -4.42 6.23
C ALA A 235 -24.70 -4.22 7.73
N ALA A 236 -24.27 -5.28 8.42
CA ALA A 236 -23.88 -5.20 9.82
C ALA A 236 -22.68 -4.27 10.03
N THR A 237 -22.57 -3.76 11.24
CA THR A 237 -21.36 -3.11 11.77
C THR A 237 -20.93 -3.88 13.00
N LEU A 238 -19.70 -4.38 13.00
CA LEU A 238 -19.11 -4.99 14.18
C LEU A 238 -18.48 -3.89 15.04
N ARG A 239 -18.53 -4.06 16.37
CA ARG A 239 -17.97 -3.14 17.35
C ARG A 239 -17.22 -3.92 18.40
N SER A 240 -16.08 -3.39 18.84
CA SER A 240 -15.23 -4.01 19.85
C SER A 240 -14.53 -2.94 20.67
N GLU A 241 -14.50 -3.10 21.99
CA GLU A 241 -13.73 -2.23 22.88
C GLU A 241 -12.30 -2.80 23.03
N LEU A 242 -11.30 -1.98 22.73
CA LEU A 242 -9.89 -2.33 22.91
C LEU A 242 -9.31 -1.50 24.05
N ASP A 243 -8.66 -2.19 24.99
CA ASP A 243 -7.84 -1.57 26.02
C ASP A 243 -6.39 -1.43 25.54
N PHE A 244 -5.92 -0.17 25.44
CA PHE A 244 -4.57 0.18 25.04
C PHE A 244 -3.61 0.31 26.24
N SER A 245 -4.02 -0.06 27.46
CA SER A 245 -3.18 0.04 28.66
C SER A 245 -1.89 -0.80 28.60
N SER A 246 -1.85 -1.83 27.77
CA SER A 246 -0.66 -2.66 27.55
C SER A 246 0.28 -2.13 26.45
N VAL A 247 -0.09 -1.07 25.73
CA VAL A 247 0.76 -0.47 24.69
C VAL A 247 2.02 0.13 25.33
N PRO A 248 3.22 -0.08 24.76
CA PRO A 248 4.45 0.51 25.29
C PRO A 248 4.37 2.04 25.40
N SER A 249 5.06 2.62 26.39
CA SER A 249 5.10 4.08 26.55
C SER A 249 5.82 4.81 25.40
N SER A 250 6.65 4.09 24.63
CA SER A 250 7.33 4.58 23.44
C SER A 250 7.15 3.58 22.32
N VAL A 251 6.42 3.99 21.28
CA VAL A 251 6.07 3.15 20.13
C VAL A 251 6.74 3.73 18.90
N GLY A 252 7.60 2.92 18.27
CA GLY A 252 8.31 3.30 17.05
C GLY A 252 7.47 3.09 15.80
N ARG A 253 6.55 2.12 15.83
CA ARG A 253 5.66 1.80 14.69
C ARG A 253 4.41 1.05 15.13
N VAL A 254 3.31 1.31 14.43
CA VAL A 254 2.04 0.56 14.54
C VAL A 254 1.66 -0.01 13.19
N ILE A 255 1.57 -1.34 13.08
CA ILE A 255 1.09 -2.02 11.88
C ILE A 255 -0.33 -2.54 12.10
N ALA A 256 -1.27 -2.07 11.29
CA ALA A 256 -2.60 -2.61 11.20
C ALA A 256 -2.63 -3.77 10.21
N THR A 257 -3.23 -4.90 10.60
CA THR A 257 -3.42 -6.07 9.73
C THR A 257 -4.91 -6.37 9.62
N LEU A 258 -5.42 -6.40 8.40
CA LEU A 258 -6.80 -6.78 8.10
C LEU A 258 -6.78 -8.07 7.27
N THR A 259 -7.46 -9.10 7.76
CA THR A 259 -7.68 -10.35 7.01
C THR A 259 -9.16 -10.56 6.76
N LEU A 260 -9.51 -10.84 5.50
CA LEU A 260 -10.81 -11.36 5.12
C LEU A 260 -10.68 -12.87 4.88
N GLY A 261 -11.31 -13.67 5.72
CA GLY A 261 -11.40 -15.12 5.60
C GLY A 261 -12.71 -15.59 4.98
N GLU A 262 -12.73 -16.83 4.50
CA GLU A 262 -13.89 -17.42 3.86
C GLU A 262 -14.94 -17.85 4.89
N PRO A 263 -16.17 -17.33 4.83
CA PRO A 263 -17.24 -17.81 5.68
C PRO A 263 -17.83 -19.11 5.10
N VAL A 264 -18.62 -19.84 5.90
CA VAL A 264 -19.19 -21.14 5.49
C VAL A 264 -20.03 -21.08 4.21
N MET A 265 -20.68 -19.94 3.92
CA MET A 265 -21.47 -19.74 2.70
C MET A 265 -20.63 -19.35 1.45
N GLY A 266 -19.31 -19.30 1.59
CA GLY A 266 -18.37 -18.73 0.64
C GLY A 266 -18.41 -17.20 0.62
N TYR A 267 -17.44 -16.59 -0.07
CA TYR A 267 -17.33 -15.14 -0.19
C TYR A 267 -18.54 -14.49 -0.88
N ASP A 268 -18.78 -13.22 -0.54
CA ASP A 268 -19.57 -12.33 -1.39
C ASP A 268 -18.95 -12.24 -2.79
N HIS A 269 -19.83 -12.02 -3.76
CA HIS A 269 -19.48 -11.97 -5.16
C HIS A 269 -18.90 -10.62 -5.59
N TRP A 270 -19.19 -9.55 -4.87
CA TRP A 270 -18.88 -8.18 -5.29
C TRP A 270 -17.75 -7.54 -4.49
N ASP A 271 -17.14 -6.55 -5.11
CA ASP A 271 -16.26 -5.58 -4.49
C ASP A 271 -17.07 -4.51 -3.72
N LYS A 272 -16.83 -4.42 -2.41
CA LYS A 272 -17.60 -3.59 -1.49
C LYS A 272 -16.70 -2.62 -0.74
N LYS A 273 -17.23 -1.41 -0.51
CA LYS A 273 -16.63 -0.41 0.39
C LYS A 273 -16.47 -1.01 1.79
N GLY A 274 -15.25 -1.03 2.30
CA GLY A 274 -14.90 -1.53 3.64
C GLY A 274 -14.09 -0.51 4.43
N THR A 275 -14.36 -0.41 5.73
CA THR A 275 -13.61 0.48 6.65
C THR A 275 -13.48 -0.13 8.03
N VAL A 276 -12.38 0.20 8.71
CA VAL A 276 -12.20 0.07 10.16
C VAL A 276 -11.95 1.47 10.71
N ALA A 277 -12.69 1.84 11.75
CA ALA A 277 -12.61 3.14 12.38
C ALA A 277 -12.52 3.02 13.90
N ILE A 278 -11.99 4.06 14.54
CA ILE A 278 -11.91 4.21 15.98
C ILE A 278 -12.79 5.38 16.42
N ARG A 279 -13.51 5.22 17.54
CA ARG A 279 -14.33 6.26 18.16
C ARG A 279 -13.57 6.88 19.33
N VAL A 280 -13.42 8.20 19.29
CA VAL A 280 -12.67 8.97 20.29
C VAL A 280 -13.61 9.96 20.99
N PRO A 281 -13.70 9.94 22.32
CA PRO A 281 -14.53 10.91 23.04
C PRO A 281 -14.09 12.34 22.79
N THR A 282 -15.04 13.24 22.49
CA THR A 282 -14.76 14.68 22.32
C THR A 282 -14.58 15.41 23.66
N GLY A 283 -14.98 14.77 24.76
CA GLY A 283 -15.08 15.38 26.09
C GLY A 283 -16.44 16.03 26.38
N GLU A 284 -17.33 16.06 25.38
CA GLU A 284 -18.71 16.53 25.51
C GLU A 284 -19.67 15.37 25.74
N THR A 285 -20.87 15.67 26.24
CA THR A 285 -21.96 14.70 26.40
C THR A 285 -23.20 15.19 25.66
N ASP A 286 -23.98 14.25 25.12
CA ASP A 286 -25.29 14.55 24.55
C ASP A 286 -26.33 14.91 25.63
N GLU A 287 -27.55 15.23 25.21
CA GLU A 287 -28.65 15.60 26.10
C GLU A 287 -29.04 14.48 27.09
N ASP A 288 -28.75 13.22 26.74
CA ASP A 288 -29.01 12.03 27.55
C ASP A 288 -27.82 11.68 28.46
N GLY A 289 -26.72 12.43 28.40
CA GLY A 289 -25.52 12.25 29.22
C GLY A 289 -24.53 11.21 28.65
N ASN A 290 -24.72 10.73 27.42
CA ASN A 290 -23.77 9.83 26.77
C ASN A 290 -22.59 10.64 26.21
N ALA A 291 -21.39 10.07 26.27
CA ALA A 291 -20.21 10.70 25.69
C ALA A 291 -20.38 10.87 24.18
N ILE A 292 -20.18 12.10 23.68
CA ILE A 292 -20.11 12.35 22.25
C ILE A 292 -18.75 11.83 21.76
N THR A 293 -18.77 11.04 20.69
CA THR A 293 -17.56 10.48 20.09
C THR A 293 -17.40 10.95 18.66
N GLU A 294 -16.15 11.18 18.29
CA GLU A 294 -15.72 11.48 16.94
C GLU A 294 -15.12 10.22 16.30
N ARG A 295 -15.44 9.98 15.02
CA ARG A 295 -14.95 8.83 14.25
C ARG A 295 -13.68 9.21 13.50
N PHE A 296 -12.65 8.37 13.60
CA PHE A 296 -11.43 8.45 12.80
C PHE A 296 -11.23 7.15 12.02
N GLU A 297 -10.99 7.23 10.72
CA GLU A 297 -10.66 6.05 9.93
C GLU A 297 -9.25 5.56 10.24
N VAL A 298 -9.14 4.24 10.49
CA VAL A 298 -7.87 3.54 10.73
C VAL A 298 -7.44 2.78 9.48
N PHE A 299 -8.39 2.17 8.77
CA PHE A 299 -8.11 1.33 7.61
C PHE A 299 -9.25 1.39 6.60
N ARG A 300 -8.95 1.64 5.32
CA ARG A 300 -9.92 1.55 4.22
C ARG A 300 -9.50 0.49 3.21
N TYR A 301 -10.47 -0.22 2.68
CA TYR A 301 -10.27 -1.25 1.67
C TYR A 301 -11.50 -1.40 0.79
N ILE A 302 -11.28 -2.00 -0.38
CA ILE A 302 -12.35 -2.50 -1.23
C ILE A 302 -12.20 -4.02 -1.28
N THR A 303 -13.25 -4.74 -0.93
CA THR A 303 -13.20 -6.22 -0.91
C THR A 303 -12.89 -6.77 -2.30
N PRO A 304 -12.19 -7.91 -2.41
CA PRO A 304 -11.99 -8.56 -3.69
C PRO A 304 -13.26 -9.27 -4.16
N TYR A 305 -13.38 -9.47 -5.47
CA TYR A 305 -14.44 -10.31 -6.03
C TYR A 305 -14.23 -11.78 -5.66
N ARG A 306 -15.15 -12.37 -4.88
CA ARG A 306 -15.22 -13.82 -4.55
C ARG A 306 -13.97 -14.38 -3.87
N ARG A 307 -13.25 -13.56 -3.09
CA ARG A 307 -12.00 -13.95 -2.47
C ARG A 307 -11.83 -13.28 -1.09
N GLY A 308 -10.82 -13.72 -0.36
CA GLY A 308 -10.30 -13.09 0.85
C GLY A 308 -8.82 -12.71 0.67
N TRP A 309 -8.32 -11.84 1.51
CA TRP A 309 -6.93 -11.39 1.45
C TRP A 309 -6.46 -10.91 2.81
N THR A 310 -5.15 -10.71 2.94
CA THR A 310 -4.53 -10.10 4.12
C THR A 310 -3.75 -8.87 3.69
N TRP A 311 -4.18 -7.70 4.16
CA TRP A 311 -3.50 -6.44 3.96
C TRP A 311 -2.83 -5.96 5.24
N HIS A 312 -1.77 -5.18 5.07
CA HIS A 312 -1.03 -4.54 6.14
C HIS A 312 -0.91 -3.04 5.82
N SER A 313 -1.03 -2.17 6.83
CA SER A 313 -0.81 -0.73 6.68
C SER A 313 -0.09 -0.16 7.89
N ASP A 314 0.83 0.78 7.65
CA ASP A 314 1.46 1.56 8.70
C ASP A 314 0.49 2.68 9.14
N VAL A 315 -0.01 2.53 10.37
CA VAL A 315 -0.94 3.46 11.02
C VAL A 315 -0.27 4.20 12.18
N THR A 316 1.06 4.29 12.19
CA THR A 316 1.83 4.97 13.25
C THR A 316 1.41 6.42 13.43
N ASP A 317 1.02 7.10 12.35
CA ASP A 317 0.51 8.48 12.40
C ASP A 317 -0.75 8.63 13.28
N LEU A 318 -1.51 7.55 13.48
CA LEU A 318 -2.73 7.53 14.29
C LEU A 318 -2.47 7.19 15.76
N LEU A 319 -1.21 7.05 16.16
CA LEU A 319 -0.82 6.70 17.53
C LEU A 319 -1.52 7.52 18.63
N PRO A 320 -1.73 8.85 18.50
CA PRO A 320 -2.46 9.64 19.51
C PRO A 320 -3.91 9.19 19.78
N LEU A 321 -4.51 8.41 18.88
CA LEU A 321 -5.87 7.88 19.02
C LEU A 321 -5.91 6.60 19.87
N PHE A 322 -4.81 5.86 19.94
CA PHE A 322 -4.71 4.54 20.60
C PHE A 322 -4.36 4.67 22.09
N LYS A 323 -5.28 5.19 22.88
CA LYS A 323 -5.11 5.42 24.34
C LYS A 323 -6.34 5.04 25.14
N ASP A 324 -6.12 4.65 26.39
CA ASP A 324 -7.16 4.18 27.31
C ASP A 324 -7.94 3.01 26.70
N THR A 325 -9.25 2.94 26.94
CA THR A 325 -10.16 2.08 26.20
C THR A 325 -10.84 2.87 25.08
N ARG A 326 -10.89 2.30 23.87
CA ARG A 326 -11.62 2.89 22.72
C ARG A 326 -12.45 1.82 22.01
N GLU A 327 -13.60 2.24 21.48
CA GLU A 327 -14.39 1.41 20.58
C GLU A 327 -13.78 1.48 19.17
N LEU A 328 -13.52 0.31 18.58
CA LEU A 328 -13.29 0.15 17.16
C LEU A 328 -14.56 -0.40 16.51
N GLU A 329 -14.87 0.09 15.32
CA GLU A 329 -15.97 -0.40 14.49
C GLU A 329 -15.49 -0.77 13.10
N THR A 330 -16.08 -1.80 12.50
CA THR A 330 -15.86 -2.14 11.10
C THR A 330 -17.17 -2.38 10.37
N HIS A 331 -17.20 -1.93 9.11
CA HIS A 331 -18.34 -2.06 8.23
C HIS A 331 -17.89 -2.42 6.81
N ILE A 332 -18.67 -3.28 6.16
CA ILE A 332 -18.58 -3.56 4.73
C ILE A 332 -19.97 -3.33 4.14
N GLY A 333 -20.04 -2.56 3.05
CA GLY A 333 -21.29 -2.23 2.34
C GLY A 333 -21.92 -3.39 1.58
N THR A 334 -21.90 -4.61 2.14
CA THR A 334 -22.59 -5.78 1.60
C THR A 334 -24.01 -5.89 2.14
N TYR A 335 -24.94 -6.40 1.33
CA TYR A 335 -26.32 -6.71 1.70
C TYR A 335 -26.66 -8.19 1.46
N MET A 336 -25.64 -9.05 1.33
CA MET A 336 -25.82 -10.45 0.96
C MET A 336 -24.90 -11.35 1.79
N LYS A 337 -24.03 -12.13 1.13
CA LYS A 337 -22.95 -12.87 1.81
C LYS A 337 -21.95 -11.89 2.45
N GLY A 338 -20.93 -12.42 3.09
CA GLY A 338 -19.96 -11.60 3.81
C GLY A 338 -18.56 -12.17 3.78
N TRP A 339 -17.80 -11.78 4.79
CA TRP A 339 -16.45 -12.25 5.08
C TRP A 339 -16.31 -12.54 6.56
N LEU A 340 -15.38 -13.42 6.93
CA LEU A 340 -14.85 -13.46 8.29
C LEU A 340 -13.80 -12.36 8.40
N VAL A 341 -13.98 -11.42 9.32
CA VAL A 341 -13.08 -10.28 9.50
C VAL A 341 -12.19 -10.52 10.71
N THR A 342 -10.88 -10.46 10.49
CA THR A 342 -9.87 -10.37 11.55
C THR A 342 -9.14 -9.05 11.40
N PHE A 343 -9.05 -8.25 12.48
CA PHE A 343 -8.29 -7.01 12.50
C PHE A 343 -7.41 -6.93 13.74
N THR A 344 -6.11 -6.69 13.53
CA THR A 344 -5.12 -6.57 14.61
C THR A 344 -4.28 -5.32 14.47
N LEU A 345 -3.82 -4.78 15.60
CA LEU A 345 -2.85 -3.71 15.71
C LEU A 345 -1.59 -4.21 16.42
N ASP A 346 -0.45 -4.13 15.75
CA ASP A 346 0.86 -4.50 16.29
C ASP A 346 1.66 -3.26 16.67
N PHE A 347 1.88 -3.05 17.96
CA PHE A 347 2.64 -1.93 18.53
C PHE A 347 4.08 -2.35 18.79
N TYR A 348 5.01 -1.87 17.97
CA TYR A 348 6.44 -2.13 18.12
C TYR A 348 7.08 -1.04 18.99
N GLU A 349 7.71 -1.46 20.09
CA GLU A 349 8.47 -0.57 20.96
C GLU A 349 9.64 0.07 20.18
N GLY A 350 9.87 1.37 20.40
CA GLY A 350 10.94 2.11 19.77
C GLY A 350 10.69 3.61 19.72
N VAL A 351 11.66 4.35 19.17
CA VAL A 351 11.57 5.81 19.02
C VAL A 351 11.21 6.15 17.57
N PRO A 352 10.06 6.78 17.29
CA PRO A 352 9.70 7.18 15.93
C PRO A 352 10.58 8.34 15.46
N GLN A 353 10.80 8.48 14.15
CA GLN A 353 11.61 9.58 13.59
C GLN A 353 11.01 10.96 13.88
N ARG A 354 9.68 11.05 13.88
CA ARG A 354 8.90 12.20 14.36
C ARG A 354 7.78 11.66 15.23
N GLU A 355 7.54 12.25 16.39
CA GLU A 355 6.51 11.76 17.31
C GLU A 355 5.17 12.44 16.96
N PRO A 356 4.14 11.70 16.54
CA PRO A 356 2.80 12.25 16.35
C PRO A 356 2.22 12.63 17.71
N ILE A 357 1.74 13.86 17.84
CA ILE A 357 1.22 14.41 19.11
C ILE A 357 -0.27 14.71 19.07
N ALA A 358 -0.85 14.86 17.88
CA ALA A 358 -2.29 15.04 17.70
C ALA A 358 -2.73 14.57 16.32
N VAL A 359 -3.98 14.12 16.25
CA VAL A 359 -4.70 13.81 15.01
C VAL A 359 -6.04 14.52 15.07
N MET A 360 -6.40 15.25 14.02
CA MET A 360 -7.64 16.04 13.95
C MET A 360 -8.32 15.79 12.61
N ASN A 361 -9.65 15.59 12.63
CA ASN A 361 -10.42 15.40 11.40
C ASN A 361 -10.53 16.70 10.60
N LEU A 362 -10.51 16.54 9.27
CA LEU A 362 -10.76 17.60 8.30
C LEU A 362 -12.13 17.40 7.64
N TRP A 363 -12.27 16.31 6.89
CA TRP A 363 -13.50 15.97 6.15
C TRP A 363 -13.79 14.47 6.29
N ASN A 364 -15.05 14.14 6.52
CA ASN A 364 -15.52 12.76 6.70
C ASN A 364 -16.89 12.59 6.01
N GLY A 365 -17.00 11.68 5.05
CA GLY A 365 -18.27 11.37 4.38
C GLY A 365 -18.16 11.31 2.85
N GLU A 366 -19.29 11.54 2.18
CA GLU A 366 -19.43 11.43 0.73
C GLU A 366 -19.69 12.80 0.10
N ALA A 367 -18.80 13.23 -0.80
CA ALA A 367 -18.91 14.46 -1.55
C ALA A 367 -19.46 14.19 -2.95
N GLU A 368 -20.69 14.60 -3.25
CA GLU A 368 -21.21 14.59 -4.62
C GLU A 368 -20.33 15.45 -5.55
N ILE A 369 -20.03 14.95 -6.75
CA ILE A 369 -19.23 15.66 -7.76
C ILE A 369 -20.07 16.00 -9.00
N GLY A 370 -19.78 17.13 -9.64
CA GLY A 370 -20.40 17.50 -10.91
C GLY A 370 -21.81 18.06 -10.83
N ASN A 371 -22.28 18.43 -9.64
CA ASN A 371 -23.57 19.08 -9.43
C ASN A 371 -23.38 20.57 -9.09
N PRO A 372 -23.70 21.51 -10.00
CA PRO A 372 -23.60 22.94 -9.73
C PRO A 372 -24.54 23.44 -8.62
N GLU A 373 -25.63 22.73 -8.35
CA GLU A 373 -26.59 23.08 -7.27
C GLU A 373 -26.12 22.58 -5.89
N ASN A 374 -25.18 21.62 -5.89
CA ASN A 374 -24.52 21.06 -4.72
C ASN A 374 -23.00 20.97 -4.96
N PRO A 375 -22.30 22.12 -5.08
CA PRO A 375 -20.89 22.13 -5.40
C PRO A 375 -20.06 21.47 -4.28
N THR A 376 -18.96 20.85 -4.66
CA THR A 376 -18.06 20.11 -3.75
C THR A 376 -17.51 20.98 -2.62
N SER A 377 -17.41 22.29 -2.81
CA SER A 377 -17.03 23.27 -1.78
C SER A 377 -18.00 23.34 -0.58
N ARG A 378 -19.22 22.79 -0.69
CA ARG A 378 -20.14 22.60 0.45
C ARG A 378 -19.74 21.44 1.35
N PHE A 379 -19.02 20.46 0.82
CA PHE A 379 -18.47 19.35 1.60
C PHE A 379 -17.03 19.66 2.03
N TYR A 380 -16.16 20.03 1.08
CA TYR A 380 -14.78 20.43 1.31
C TYR A 380 -14.69 21.89 1.80
N VAL A 381 -15.47 22.20 2.84
CA VAL A 381 -15.41 23.52 3.48
C VAL A 381 -14.00 23.68 4.07
N PRO A 382 -13.28 24.78 3.76
CA PRO A 382 -11.96 25.02 4.31
C PRO A 382 -11.92 24.92 5.83
N ARG A 383 -10.90 24.25 6.36
CA ARG A 383 -10.77 23.96 7.80
C ARG A 383 -9.66 24.83 8.40
N GLU A 384 -10.00 25.65 9.40
CA GLU A 384 -9.01 26.30 10.25
C GLU A 384 -8.80 25.47 11.50
N ILE A 385 -7.58 25.03 11.73
CA ILE A 385 -7.19 24.09 12.78
C ILE A 385 -6.16 24.74 13.69
N GLU A 386 -6.39 24.69 15.01
CA GLU A 386 -5.41 25.12 15.99
C GLU A 386 -4.20 24.18 16.01
N VAL A 387 -3.01 24.76 15.97
CA VAL A 387 -1.75 24.00 16.01
C VAL A 387 -1.46 23.63 17.47
N PRO A 388 -1.35 22.33 17.79
CA PRO A 388 -1.00 21.91 19.15
C PRO A 388 0.34 22.47 19.60
N ALA A 389 0.44 22.81 20.89
CA ALA A 389 1.68 23.30 21.48
C ALA A 389 2.83 22.30 21.25
N GLY A 390 3.97 22.80 20.75
CA GLY A 390 5.16 22.01 20.47
C GLY A 390 5.17 21.30 19.11
N ALA A 391 4.13 21.45 18.28
CA ALA A 391 4.16 20.95 16.91
C ALA A 391 5.19 21.72 16.06
N THR A 392 6.04 21.00 15.34
CA THR A 392 7.06 21.55 14.43
C THR A 392 6.80 21.20 12.97
N SER A 393 5.90 20.26 12.70
CA SER A 393 5.49 19.87 11.36
C SER A 393 4.09 19.26 11.38
N ALA A 394 3.42 19.23 10.24
CA ALA A 394 2.16 18.54 10.07
C ALA A 394 2.14 17.66 8.80
N ARG A 395 1.21 16.73 8.77
CA ARG A 395 0.90 15.89 7.62
C ARG A 395 -0.60 15.82 7.44
N VAL A 396 -1.10 16.04 6.23
CA VAL A 396 -2.47 15.64 5.89
C VAL A 396 -2.44 14.24 5.30
N ARG A 397 -3.32 13.37 5.82
CA ARG A 397 -3.63 12.05 5.27
C ARG A 397 -5.04 12.12 4.70
N ALA A 398 -5.19 11.98 3.38
CA ALA A 398 -6.49 12.04 2.71
C ALA A 398 -6.79 10.72 1.98
N THR A 399 -7.65 9.89 2.57
CA THR A 399 -8.18 8.68 1.95
C THR A 399 -9.42 9.06 1.13
N VAL A 400 -9.32 9.01 -0.20
CA VAL A 400 -10.42 9.40 -1.10
C VAL A 400 -10.60 8.34 -2.17
N THR A 401 -11.85 7.96 -2.43
CA THR A 401 -12.22 7.01 -3.49
C THR A 401 -13.43 7.50 -4.26
N GLY A 402 -13.40 7.45 -5.59
CA GLY A 402 -14.54 7.81 -6.43
C GLY A 402 -15.50 6.64 -6.65
N HIS A 403 -16.80 6.91 -6.61
CA HIS A 403 -17.88 5.93 -6.74
C HIS A 403 -19.03 6.48 -7.59
N GLY A 404 -19.67 5.60 -8.35
CA GLY A 404 -20.66 5.95 -9.36
C GLY A 404 -20.20 5.51 -10.74
N MET A 405 -21.13 5.37 -11.68
CA MET A 405 -20.85 4.87 -13.01
C MET A 405 -21.84 5.44 -14.02
N TYR A 406 -21.76 4.96 -15.26
CA TYR A 406 -22.70 5.24 -16.33
C TYR A 406 -24.15 5.15 -15.84
N PRO A 407 -25.05 6.07 -16.23
CA PRO A 407 -24.90 7.15 -17.22
C PRO A 407 -24.29 8.47 -16.73
N ASN A 408 -23.65 8.54 -15.56
CA ASN A 408 -22.94 9.77 -15.17
C ASN A 408 -21.94 10.20 -16.27
N SER A 409 -21.88 11.49 -16.60
CA SER A 409 -21.04 11.99 -17.70
C SER A 409 -19.60 11.55 -17.53
N LYS A 410 -18.99 11.04 -18.61
CA LYS A 410 -17.63 10.45 -18.61
C LYS A 410 -17.46 9.22 -17.70
N ASN A 411 -18.55 8.53 -17.35
CA ASN A 411 -18.55 7.39 -16.42
C ASN A 411 -18.03 7.78 -15.02
N ALA A 412 -18.40 8.99 -14.57
CA ALA A 412 -17.83 9.61 -13.38
C ALA A 412 -18.14 8.90 -12.07
N GLY A 413 -17.26 9.16 -11.10
CA GLY A 413 -17.22 8.46 -9.83
C GLY A 413 -16.11 7.41 -9.87
N GLU A 414 -16.46 6.17 -10.21
CA GLU A 414 -15.55 5.02 -10.21
C GLU A 414 -14.56 5.03 -11.36
N PHE A 415 -15.00 5.38 -12.57
CA PHE A 415 -14.23 5.18 -13.81
C PHE A 415 -13.78 6.48 -14.49
N MET A 416 -13.80 7.60 -13.77
CA MET A 416 -13.29 8.87 -14.27
C MET A 416 -12.15 9.38 -13.41
N PRO A 417 -10.98 9.63 -14.00
CA PRO A 417 -9.91 10.34 -13.31
C PRO A 417 -10.26 11.81 -13.08
N ILE A 418 -9.83 12.36 -11.95
CA ILE A 418 -10.00 13.79 -11.65
C ILE A 418 -8.81 14.30 -10.86
N TRP A 419 -8.31 15.49 -11.23
CA TRP A 419 -7.26 16.15 -10.47
C TRP A 419 -7.84 16.73 -9.18
N ARG A 420 -7.04 16.66 -8.12
CA ARG A 420 -7.32 17.25 -6.81
C ARG A 420 -6.14 18.08 -6.36
N THR A 421 -6.43 19.16 -5.63
CA THR A 421 -5.42 20.04 -5.04
C THR A 421 -5.68 20.15 -3.54
N LEU A 422 -4.63 19.97 -2.74
CA LEU A 422 -4.67 20.20 -1.30
C LEU A 422 -3.71 21.34 -0.97
N THR A 423 -4.21 22.35 -0.24
CA THR A 423 -3.43 23.51 0.16
C THR A 423 -3.40 23.62 1.67
N ILE A 424 -2.20 23.82 2.23
CA ILE A 424 -1.97 24.11 3.65
C ILE A 424 -1.40 25.52 3.75
N SER A 425 -2.12 26.40 4.43
CA SER A 425 -1.76 27.81 4.57
C SER A 425 -1.60 28.16 6.05
N PRO A 426 -0.51 28.82 6.48
CA PRO A 426 -0.47 29.42 7.80
C PRO A 426 -1.53 30.52 7.91
N VAL A 427 -2.36 30.50 8.94
CA VAL A 427 -3.25 31.62 9.25
C VAL A 427 -2.41 32.67 9.94
N ARG A 428 -2.33 33.86 9.34
CA ARG A 428 -1.60 34.99 9.91
C ARG A 428 -2.33 35.46 11.18
N PRO A 429 -1.62 35.73 12.29
CA PRO A 429 -2.21 36.48 13.37
C PRO A 429 -2.62 37.87 12.85
N GLU A 430 -3.69 38.44 13.38
CA GLU A 430 -4.03 39.86 13.15
C GLU A 430 -2.96 40.73 13.82
N LEU A 431 -1.81 40.91 13.17
CA LEU A 431 -0.75 41.80 13.64
C LEU A 431 -0.99 43.19 13.08
N THR A 432 -1.23 44.16 13.97
CA THR A 432 -1.22 45.58 13.65
C THR A 432 0.21 46.10 13.67
N GLY A 433 0.94 46.03 12.54
CA GLY A 433 2.26 46.65 12.41
C GLY A 433 3.08 46.15 11.22
N ASP A 434 4.02 46.98 10.76
CA ASP A 434 4.89 46.79 9.57
C ASP A 434 5.98 45.70 9.75
N GLU A 435 5.86 44.78 10.70
CA GLU A 435 6.95 43.87 11.13
C GLU A 435 6.94 42.47 10.48
N VAL A 436 5.99 42.17 9.60
CA VAL A 436 5.95 40.90 8.86
C VAL A 436 6.08 41.17 7.36
N LEU A 437 7.09 40.60 6.71
CA LEU A 437 7.25 40.70 5.27
C LEU A 437 6.32 39.69 4.59
N ASP A 438 5.75 40.08 3.45
CA ASP A 438 4.71 39.30 2.74
C ASP A 438 5.20 37.94 2.20
N GLY A 439 6.49 37.62 2.37
CA GLY A 439 7.12 36.35 2.00
C GLY A 439 7.46 35.40 3.16
N ASP A 440 7.21 35.78 4.42
CA ASP A 440 7.57 34.94 5.58
C ASP A 440 6.59 33.78 5.81
N TYR A 441 5.39 33.87 5.24
CA TYR A 441 4.31 32.89 5.37
C TYR A 441 3.92 32.36 3.99
N MET A 442 4.47 31.21 3.61
CA MET A 442 4.16 30.55 2.34
C MET A 442 3.14 29.43 2.53
N SER A 443 2.09 29.46 1.71
CA SER A 443 1.21 28.30 1.54
C SER A 443 1.92 27.22 0.74
N MET A 444 1.63 25.96 1.06
CA MET A 444 2.06 24.81 0.29
C MET A 444 0.86 24.17 -0.37
N SER A 445 0.95 23.91 -1.67
CA SER A 445 -0.07 23.19 -2.42
C SER A 445 0.52 21.93 -3.04
N ALA A 446 -0.20 20.82 -2.90
CA ALA A 446 0.09 19.57 -3.59
C ALA A 446 -1.07 19.26 -4.54
N ARG A 447 -0.74 18.71 -5.71
CA ARG A 447 -1.72 18.32 -6.73
C ARG A 447 -1.51 16.86 -7.08
N ASP A 448 -2.59 16.10 -7.11
CA ASP A 448 -2.59 14.66 -7.36
C ASP A 448 -3.72 14.28 -8.31
N HIS A 449 -3.54 13.18 -9.06
CA HIS A 449 -4.54 12.66 -9.97
C HIS A 449 -5.23 11.48 -9.29
N LEU A 450 -6.51 11.62 -8.91
CA LEU A 450 -7.26 10.55 -8.28
C LEU A 450 -7.57 9.45 -9.30
N TRP A 451 -6.60 8.58 -9.55
CA TRP A 451 -6.66 7.54 -10.57
C TRP A 451 -5.61 6.46 -10.32
N LYS A 452 -6.05 5.20 -10.29
CA LYS A 452 -5.22 4.02 -10.08
C LYS A 452 -5.18 3.21 -11.38
N THR A 453 -3.99 3.12 -11.99
CA THR A 453 -3.76 2.48 -13.30
C THR A 453 -3.14 1.10 -13.24
N ASP A 454 -2.85 0.63 -12.03
CA ASP A 454 -2.17 -0.63 -11.71
C ASP A 454 -3.14 -1.64 -11.07
N CYS A 455 -4.46 -1.47 -11.22
CA CYS A 455 -5.46 -2.41 -10.68
C CYS A 455 -5.23 -3.85 -11.17
N TYR A 456 -4.79 -4.01 -12.42
CA TYR A 456 -4.43 -5.30 -13.01
C TYR A 456 -3.18 -5.96 -12.40
N LEU A 457 -2.39 -5.21 -11.63
CA LEU A 457 -1.23 -5.69 -10.88
C LEU A 457 -1.54 -5.88 -9.39
N ASN A 458 -2.82 -5.84 -9.00
CA ASN A 458 -3.17 -6.11 -7.62
C ASN A 458 -2.66 -7.51 -7.21
N PRO A 459 -1.86 -7.64 -6.14
CA PRO A 459 -1.39 -8.95 -5.66
C PRO A 459 -2.52 -9.91 -5.27
N CYS A 460 -3.69 -9.38 -4.91
CA CYS A 460 -4.91 -10.16 -4.74
C CYS A 460 -5.53 -10.51 -6.10
N ARG A 461 -4.79 -11.20 -6.98
CA ARG A 461 -5.26 -11.68 -8.30
C ARG A 461 -5.04 -13.18 -8.50
N PRO A 462 -5.74 -13.83 -9.44
CA PRO A 462 -6.92 -13.36 -10.17
C PRO A 462 -8.16 -13.21 -9.26
N GLN A 463 -9.13 -12.38 -9.64
CA GLN A 463 -10.44 -12.27 -8.95
C GLN A 463 -11.60 -12.56 -9.89
N GLY A 464 -12.76 -12.93 -9.34
CA GLY A 464 -13.94 -13.35 -10.12
C GLY A 464 -14.78 -12.22 -10.73
N GLY A 465 -14.20 -11.06 -11.01
CA GLY A 465 -14.90 -9.84 -11.41
C GLY A 465 -14.04 -8.92 -12.27
N THR A 466 -14.45 -7.67 -12.41
CA THR A 466 -13.80 -6.70 -13.30
C THR A 466 -12.55 -6.05 -12.68
N TRP A 467 -11.82 -6.77 -11.82
CA TRP A 467 -10.73 -6.26 -10.96
C TRP A 467 -9.59 -5.55 -11.71
N LYS A 468 -9.44 -5.84 -13.00
CA LYS A 468 -8.39 -5.33 -13.90
C LYS A 468 -8.52 -3.88 -14.38
N PHE A 469 -9.73 -3.31 -14.37
CA PHE A 469 -9.95 -1.94 -14.85
C PHE A 469 -9.37 -0.88 -13.92
N ASP A 470 -9.00 0.26 -14.49
CA ASP A 470 -8.54 1.41 -13.72
C ASP A 470 -9.70 2.08 -12.97
N ARG A 471 -9.43 2.62 -11.78
CA ARG A 471 -10.44 3.23 -10.91
C ARG A 471 -9.96 4.52 -10.27
N SER A 472 -10.91 5.33 -9.80
CA SER A 472 -10.67 6.60 -9.12
C SER A 472 -10.15 6.40 -7.68
N GLY A 473 -8.86 6.11 -7.54
CA GLY A 473 -8.15 6.07 -6.26
C GLY A 473 -8.24 4.75 -5.48
N TRP A 474 -8.72 3.66 -6.08
CA TRP A 474 -8.82 2.35 -5.42
C TRP A 474 -8.70 1.21 -6.43
N ALA A 475 -8.59 -0.03 -5.96
CA ALA A 475 -8.71 -1.24 -6.78
C ALA A 475 -9.56 -2.28 -6.02
N PRO A 476 -10.40 -3.08 -6.70
CA PRO A 476 -11.04 -4.23 -6.08
C PRO A 476 -9.99 -5.15 -5.46
N GLY A 477 -10.18 -5.57 -4.21
CA GLY A 477 -9.23 -6.43 -3.51
C GLY A 477 -7.97 -5.73 -3.01
N ASP A 478 -8.01 -4.41 -2.84
CA ASP A 478 -6.88 -3.65 -2.31
C ASP A 478 -7.29 -2.81 -1.10
N LYS A 479 -6.30 -2.49 -0.27
CA LYS A 479 -6.41 -1.42 0.71
C LYS A 479 -6.30 -0.07 -0.02
N VAL A 480 -6.86 0.99 0.55
CA VAL A 480 -6.73 2.34 -0.02
C VAL A 480 -5.62 3.05 0.72
N GLU A 481 -4.51 3.31 0.03
CA GLU A 481 -3.44 4.12 0.59
C GLU A 481 -3.87 5.61 0.61
N PRO A 482 -3.75 6.30 1.75
CA PRO A 482 -4.08 7.71 1.83
C PRO A 482 -3.09 8.54 1.02
N TRP A 483 -3.56 9.61 0.40
CA TRP A 483 -2.68 10.63 -0.14
C TRP A 483 -2.02 11.40 1.01
N ILE A 484 -0.69 11.33 1.06
CA ILE A 484 0.12 11.95 2.10
C ILE A 484 0.67 13.29 1.59
N VAL A 485 0.36 14.36 2.32
CA VAL A 485 0.92 15.70 2.07
C VAL A 485 1.59 16.19 3.36
N ASP A 486 2.91 16.13 3.41
CA ASP A 486 3.73 16.64 4.52
C ASP A 486 4.06 18.12 4.35
N THR A 487 4.00 18.90 5.44
CA THR A 487 4.58 20.25 5.46
C THR A 487 6.08 20.19 5.17
N GLN A 488 6.55 21.03 4.24
CA GLN A 488 7.97 21.14 3.91
C GLN A 488 8.78 21.72 5.07
N ARG A 489 10.10 21.51 5.05
CA ARG A 489 11.02 21.91 6.13
C ARG A 489 10.98 23.42 6.40
N GLU A 490 10.76 24.21 5.36
CA GLU A 490 10.71 25.67 5.41
C GLU A 490 9.31 26.21 5.78
N PHE A 491 8.32 25.32 5.98
CA PHE A 491 6.96 25.72 6.35
C PHE A 491 6.91 26.26 7.78
N VAL A 492 6.35 27.45 7.96
CA VAL A 492 6.22 28.10 9.27
C VAL A 492 4.92 27.67 9.94
N MET A 493 5.02 26.99 11.07
CA MET A 493 3.87 26.65 11.91
C MET A 493 3.41 27.87 12.70
N THR A 494 2.25 28.43 12.36
CA THR A 494 1.58 29.48 13.14
C THR A 494 0.60 28.87 14.15
N GLU A 495 -0.10 29.69 14.94
CA GLU A 495 -1.10 29.21 15.92
C GLU A 495 -2.26 28.46 15.26
N ARG A 496 -2.59 28.78 14.01
CA ARG A 496 -3.66 28.14 13.24
C ARG A 496 -3.23 27.88 11.81
N LEU A 497 -3.60 26.73 11.27
CA LEU A 497 -3.45 26.41 9.85
C LEU A 497 -4.80 26.38 9.17
N ARG A 498 -4.85 26.82 7.92
CA ARG A 498 -6.00 26.68 7.02
C ARG A 498 -5.70 25.57 6.01
N ILE A 499 -6.58 24.58 5.94
CA ILE A 499 -6.47 23.43 5.04
C ILE A 499 -7.63 23.48 4.05
N GLU A 500 -7.29 23.40 2.77
CA GLU A 500 -8.22 23.49 1.63
C GLU A 500 -8.04 22.28 0.72
N TYR A 501 -9.15 21.78 0.18
CA TYR A 501 -9.17 20.66 -0.76
C TYR A 501 -10.13 20.97 -1.89
N GLU A 502 -9.63 20.92 -3.12
CA GLU A 502 -10.36 21.31 -4.32
C GLU A 502 -10.23 20.22 -5.38
N LEU A 503 -11.27 20.07 -6.20
CA LEU A 503 -11.27 19.20 -7.37
C LEU A 503 -11.24 20.08 -8.62
N ASP A 504 -10.62 19.59 -9.68
CA ASP A 504 -10.76 20.21 -11.00
C ASP A 504 -12.23 20.20 -11.45
N ASP A 505 -12.60 21.19 -12.26
CA ASP A 505 -13.97 21.37 -12.73
C ASP A 505 -14.50 20.14 -13.46
N TYR A 506 -15.67 19.69 -13.03
CA TYR A 506 -16.44 18.62 -13.65
C TYR A 506 -17.93 18.97 -13.56
N ILE A 507 -18.70 18.61 -14.59
CA ILE A 507 -20.16 18.72 -14.61
C ILE A 507 -20.70 17.36 -15.04
N ASN A 508 -21.63 16.82 -14.24
CA ASN A 508 -22.41 15.65 -14.60
C ASN A 508 -23.66 16.11 -15.37
N GLU A 509 -23.78 15.79 -16.65
CA GLU A 509 -24.97 16.10 -17.46
C GLU A 509 -26.08 15.05 -17.25
N GLY A 510 -25.73 13.82 -16.87
CA GLY A 510 -26.66 12.72 -16.56
C GLY A 510 -27.24 12.74 -15.14
N ARG A 511 -27.41 13.92 -14.53
CA ARG A 511 -27.93 14.04 -13.15
C ARG A 511 -29.34 13.49 -13.04
N GLY A 512 -29.56 12.64 -12.02
CA GLY A 512 -30.87 12.02 -11.74
C GLY A 512 -31.17 10.75 -12.54
N GLU A 513 -30.30 10.34 -13.46
CA GLU A 513 -30.46 9.09 -14.23
C GLU A 513 -29.96 7.85 -13.47
N THR A 514 -29.06 8.05 -12.50
CA THR A 514 -28.52 7.02 -11.60
C THR A 514 -28.07 7.65 -10.29
N TRP A 515 -27.42 6.87 -9.43
CA TRP A 515 -26.79 7.34 -8.21
C TRP A 515 -25.73 8.40 -8.55
N ALA A 516 -25.81 9.55 -7.89
CA ALA A 516 -24.90 10.66 -8.16
C ALA A 516 -23.44 10.22 -7.93
N PRO A 517 -22.52 10.64 -8.83
CA PRO A 517 -21.12 10.32 -8.65
C PRO A 517 -20.61 11.06 -7.43
N HIS A 518 -19.85 10.37 -6.58
CA HIS A 518 -19.37 10.94 -5.33
C HIS A 518 -17.96 10.46 -5.00
N HIS A 519 -17.27 11.23 -4.17
CA HIS A 519 -16.03 10.84 -3.53
C HIS A 519 -16.30 10.47 -2.08
N TRP A 520 -15.98 9.25 -1.68
CA TRP A 520 -15.94 8.86 -0.28
C TRP A 520 -14.59 9.28 0.31
N THR A 521 -14.63 10.22 1.27
CA THR A 521 -13.48 10.95 1.80
C THR A 521 -13.39 10.80 3.32
N ASP A 522 -12.23 10.38 3.80
CA ASP A 522 -11.80 10.56 5.17
C ASP A 522 -10.43 11.24 5.16
N ALA A 523 -10.33 12.41 5.78
CA ALA A 523 -9.10 13.17 5.83
C ALA A 523 -8.81 13.66 7.24
N VAL A 524 -7.56 13.51 7.67
CA VAL A 524 -7.05 13.97 8.96
C VAL A 524 -5.77 14.79 8.77
N ILE A 525 -5.53 15.74 9.66
CA ILE A 525 -4.22 16.35 9.86
C ILE A 525 -3.57 15.75 11.10
N VAL A 526 -2.29 15.43 11.00
CA VAL A 526 -1.45 14.88 12.06
C VAL A 526 -0.34 15.87 12.35
N PHE A 527 -0.18 16.23 13.61
CA PHE A 527 0.88 17.12 14.07
C PHE A 527 1.99 16.33 14.73
N TYR A 528 3.23 16.76 14.52
CA TYR A 528 4.41 16.09 15.07
C TYR A 528 5.30 17.07 15.80
N LYS A 529 6.03 16.54 16.79
CA LYS A 529 7.23 17.17 17.35
C LYS A 529 8.49 16.36 16.98
N PRO A 530 9.69 16.94 17.10
CA PRO A 530 10.94 16.20 16.91
C PRO A 530 11.04 15.05 17.91
N ALA A 531 11.64 13.94 17.50
CA ALA A 531 11.92 12.83 18.40
C ALA A 531 12.82 13.30 19.57
N ALA A 532 12.55 12.80 20.78
CA ALA A 532 13.36 13.12 21.95
C ALA A 532 14.86 12.87 21.67
N GLY A 533 15.68 13.91 21.79
CA GLY A 533 17.14 13.83 21.58
C GLY A 533 17.63 14.10 20.16
N THR A 534 16.76 14.49 19.23
CA THR A 534 17.15 14.95 17.88
C THR A 534 16.95 16.47 17.79
N PRO A 535 17.95 17.25 17.34
CA PRO A 535 17.84 18.71 17.26
C PRO A 535 16.84 19.20 16.21
#